data_AF-U6D5U9-F1
#
_entry.id   AF-U6D5U9-F1
#
_cell.length_a   1.000
_cell.length_b   1.000
_cell.length_c   1.000
_cell.angle_alpha   90.00
_cell.angle_beta   90.00
_cell.angle_gamma   90.00
#
_symmetry.space_group_name_H-M   'P 1'
#
loop_
_entity.id
_entity.type
_entity.pdbx_description
1 polymer ?
#
loop_
_entity_poly.entity_id
_entity_poly.type
_entity_poly.pdbx_seq_one_letter_code
_entity_poly.pdbx_strand_id
1 'polypeptide(L)'
;ATQSWPGFLDEGEALLSLAMLLRLYLVPRAVLLRSGVLLNASYRSIGALNQVRFRHWFVAKLYMNTHPGRLLLCLTLGLWLTTAWVLSVAERQAVNATGHLSDTLWLIPITFLTIGYGDVVPGTMWGKIVCLCTGVMGVCCTALLVAVVARKLEFNKAEKHVHNFMM
;
A
#
# COMPACT_ATOMS: atom_id res chain seq x y z
N ALA A 1 -7.18 -19.69 39.64
CA ALA A 1 -8.30 -18.95 39.02
C ALA A 1 -7.72 -17.96 38.02
N THR A 2 -7.44 -18.43 36.80
CA THR A 2 -6.98 -17.57 35.69
C THR A 2 -8.22 -16.95 35.06
N GLN A 3 -8.45 -15.68 35.38
CA GLN A 3 -9.55 -14.90 34.88
C GLN A 3 -9.34 -14.69 33.36
N SER A 4 -9.92 -15.59 32.56
CA SER A 4 -10.03 -15.43 31.11
C SER A 4 -11.00 -14.28 30.88
N TRP A 5 -10.45 -13.09 30.62
CA TRP A 5 -11.24 -11.98 30.10
C TRP A 5 -12.05 -12.49 28.90
N PRO A 6 -13.36 -12.20 28.82
CA PRO A 6 -14.13 -12.60 27.66
C PRO A 6 -13.50 -11.89 26.45
N GLY A 7 -12.89 -12.67 25.56
CA GLY A 7 -12.46 -12.14 24.27
C GLY A 7 -13.67 -11.51 23.62
N PHE A 8 -13.64 -10.20 23.39
CA PHE A 8 -14.75 -9.45 22.78
C PHE A 8 -15.08 -9.93 21.36
N LEU A 9 -14.23 -10.78 20.77
CA LEU A 9 -14.45 -11.49 19.51
C LEU A 9 -14.04 -12.95 19.72
N ASP A 10 -14.93 -13.87 19.34
CA ASP A 10 -14.58 -15.29 19.18
C ASP A 10 -13.55 -15.45 18.04
N GLU A 11 -12.74 -16.51 18.03
CA GLU A 11 -11.71 -16.71 16.97
C GLU A 11 -12.32 -16.66 15.57
N GLY A 12 -13.55 -17.19 15.41
CA GLY A 12 -14.30 -17.13 14.16
C GLY A 12 -14.71 -15.72 13.74
N GLU A 13 -15.10 -14.87 14.69
CA GLU A 13 -15.53 -13.49 14.42
C GLU A 13 -14.34 -12.60 14.03
N ALA A 14 -13.18 -12.80 14.67
CA ALA A 14 -11.95 -12.12 14.29
C ALA A 14 -11.56 -12.45 12.83
N LEU A 15 -11.64 -13.72 12.43
CA LEU A 15 -11.32 -14.15 11.08
C LEU A 15 -12.33 -13.60 10.04
N LEU A 16 -13.63 -13.60 10.37
CA LEU A 16 -14.67 -12.97 9.56
C LEU A 16 -14.47 -11.45 9.43
N SER A 17 -14.02 -10.78 10.50
CA SER A 17 -13.72 -9.35 10.46
C SER A 17 -12.52 -9.04 9.55
N LEU A 18 -11.48 -9.88 9.57
CA LEU A 18 -10.34 -9.75 8.66
C LEU A 18 -10.73 -10.07 7.21
N ALA A 19 -11.65 -11.00 6.99
CA ALA A 19 -12.18 -11.32 5.67
C ALA A 19 -12.90 -10.12 5.00
N MET A 20 -13.35 -9.13 5.77
CA MET A 20 -13.89 -7.88 5.20
C MET A 20 -12.86 -7.10 4.39
N LEU A 21 -11.56 -7.24 4.69
CA LEU A 21 -10.49 -6.62 3.91
C LEU A 21 -10.39 -7.18 2.49
N LEU A 22 -10.89 -8.40 2.24
CA LEU A 22 -10.94 -8.95 0.90
C LEU A 22 -11.73 -8.03 -0.05
N ARG A 23 -12.71 -7.28 0.47
CA ARG A 23 -13.52 -6.31 -0.30
C ARG A 23 -12.71 -5.18 -0.94
N LEU A 24 -11.43 -5.00 -0.60
CA LEU A 24 -10.53 -4.06 -1.28
C LEU A 24 -10.40 -4.32 -2.80
N TYR A 25 -10.75 -5.51 -3.30
CA TYR A 25 -10.81 -5.76 -4.75
C TYR A 25 -11.79 -4.83 -5.49
N LEU A 26 -12.75 -4.24 -4.78
CA LEU A 26 -13.70 -3.28 -5.34
C LEU A 26 -13.03 -1.94 -5.69
N VAL A 27 -11.90 -1.59 -5.06
CA VAL A 27 -11.22 -0.30 -5.26
C VAL A 27 -10.66 -0.16 -6.68
N PRO A 28 -9.84 -1.08 -7.23
CA PRO A 28 -9.38 -0.99 -8.62
C PRO A 28 -10.54 -0.95 -9.64
N ARG A 29 -11.64 -1.67 -9.34
CA ARG A 29 -12.85 -1.66 -10.18
C ARG A 29 -13.52 -0.29 -10.16
N ALA A 30 -13.69 0.31 -8.98
CA ALA A 30 -14.28 1.64 -8.84
C ALA A 30 -13.41 2.73 -9.48
N VAL A 31 -12.08 2.65 -9.33
CA VAL A 31 -11.13 3.59 -9.96
C VAL A 31 -11.23 3.51 -11.49
N LEU A 32 -11.27 2.29 -12.05
CA LEU A 32 -11.41 2.08 -13.49
C LEU A 32 -12.72 2.68 -14.03
N LEU A 33 -13.84 2.48 -13.31
CA LEU A 33 -15.15 2.98 -13.72
C LEU A 33 -15.32 4.50 -13.54
N ARG A 34 -14.69 5.08 -12.51
CA ARG A 34 -14.68 6.54 -12.30
C ARG A 34 -13.68 7.26 -13.21
N SER A 35 -12.65 6.57 -13.68
CA SER A 35 -11.71 7.16 -14.63
C SER A 35 -12.42 7.40 -15.97
N GLY A 36 -12.36 8.63 -16.47
CA GLY A 36 -12.99 9.01 -17.75
C GLY A 36 -12.45 8.26 -18.97
N VAL A 37 -11.40 7.43 -18.80
CA VAL A 37 -10.77 6.65 -19.86
C VAL A 37 -11.73 5.65 -20.53
N LEU A 38 -12.65 5.05 -19.77
CA LEU A 38 -13.65 4.12 -20.32
C LEU A 38 -14.92 4.84 -20.80
N LEU A 39 -15.24 5.99 -20.20
CA LEU A 39 -16.47 6.73 -20.47
C LEU A 39 -16.34 7.64 -21.71
N ASN A 40 -15.15 8.19 -21.96
CA ASN A 40 -14.94 9.15 -23.04
C ASN A 40 -14.81 8.45 -24.40
N ALA A 41 -15.67 8.82 -25.35
CA ALA A 41 -15.67 8.29 -26.72
C ALA A 41 -14.32 8.51 -27.44
N SER A 42 -13.66 9.65 -27.24
CA SER A 42 -12.36 9.97 -27.85
C SER A 42 -11.24 9.05 -27.37
N TYR A 43 -11.24 8.65 -26.09
CA TYR A 43 -10.25 7.70 -25.58
C TYR A 43 -10.49 6.31 -26.18
N ARG A 44 -11.76 5.90 -26.30
CA ARG A 44 -12.13 4.62 -26.92
C ARG A 44 -11.75 4.56 -28.40
N SER A 45 -11.96 5.62 -29.17
CA SER A 45 -11.60 5.66 -30.59
C SER A 45 -10.08 5.60 -30.79
N ILE A 46 -9.32 6.43 -30.06
CA ILE A 46 -7.85 6.42 -30.12
C ILE A 46 -7.28 5.08 -29.63
N GLY A 47 -7.88 4.48 -28.62
CA GLY A 47 -7.50 3.16 -28.11
C GLY A 47 -7.75 2.05 -29.13
N ALA A 48 -8.88 2.09 -29.84
CA ALA A 48 -9.19 1.13 -30.91
C ALA A 48 -8.22 1.26 -32.09
N LEU A 49 -7.88 2.48 -32.50
CA LEU A 49 -6.91 2.74 -33.57
C LEU A 49 -5.51 2.21 -33.23
N ASN A 50 -5.09 2.35 -31.98
CA ASN A 50 -3.78 1.88 -31.52
C ASN A 50 -3.80 0.45 -30.96
N GLN A 51 -4.91 -0.28 -31.08
CA GLN A 51 -5.08 -1.65 -30.54
C GLN A 51 -4.78 -1.76 -29.03
N VAL A 52 -5.02 -0.69 -28.26
CA VAL A 52 -4.78 -0.66 -26.81
C VAL A 52 -6.06 -1.03 -26.07
N ARG A 53 -6.01 -2.11 -25.28
CA ARG A 53 -7.10 -2.50 -24.38
C ARG A 53 -6.97 -1.79 -23.03
N PHE A 54 -7.95 -0.97 -22.69
CA PHE A 54 -8.03 -0.28 -21.39
C PHE A 54 -8.32 -1.28 -20.26
N ARG A 55 -7.26 -1.80 -19.62
CA ARG A 55 -7.32 -2.66 -18.42
C ARG A 55 -6.91 -1.88 -17.17
N HIS A 56 -7.12 -2.46 -15.98
CA HIS A 56 -6.69 -1.87 -14.70
C HIS A 56 -5.18 -1.54 -14.67
N TRP A 57 -4.33 -2.34 -15.32
CA TRP A 57 -2.89 -2.05 -15.42
C TRP A 57 -2.58 -0.79 -16.22
N PHE A 58 -3.38 -0.48 -17.25
CA PHE A 58 -3.25 0.76 -18.02
C PHE A 58 -3.59 1.97 -17.13
N VAL A 59 -4.68 1.88 -16.37
CA VAL A 59 -5.11 2.95 -15.44
C VAL A 59 -4.09 3.13 -14.31
N ALA A 60 -3.55 2.03 -13.76
CA ALA A 60 -2.48 2.10 -12.77
C ALA A 60 -1.24 2.84 -13.31
N LYS A 61 -0.79 2.50 -14.54
CA LYS A 61 0.29 3.22 -15.23
C LYS A 61 -0.03 4.69 -15.47
N LEU A 62 -1.26 5.00 -15.86
CA LEU A 62 -1.71 6.38 -16.10
C LEU A 62 -1.62 7.23 -14.83
N TYR A 63 -2.12 6.75 -13.69
CA TYR A 63 -2.03 7.46 -12.42
C TYR A 63 -0.59 7.58 -11.91
N MET A 64 0.21 6.50 -12.05
CA MET A 64 1.62 6.51 -11.66
C MET A 64 2.44 7.54 -12.47
N ASN A 65 2.14 7.73 -13.75
CA ASN A 65 2.86 8.69 -14.59
C ASN A 65 2.39 10.14 -14.40
N THR A 66 1.09 10.36 -14.13
CA THR A 66 0.52 11.72 -14.00
C THR A 66 0.76 12.33 -12.61
N HIS A 67 0.48 11.59 -11.54
CA HIS A 67 0.61 12.08 -10.16
C HIS A 67 1.28 11.03 -9.25
N PRO A 68 2.55 10.67 -9.51
CA PRO A 68 3.25 9.60 -8.79
C PRO A 68 3.30 9.82 -7.27
N GLY A 69 3.63 11.05 -6.84
CA GLY A 69 3.81 11.36 -5.42
C GLY A 69 2.52 11.23 -4.61
N ARG A 70 1.39 11.73 -5.14
CA ARG A 70 0.09 11.60 -4.47
C ARG A 70 -0.34 10.14 -4.34
N LEU A 71 -0.17 9.36 -5.41
CA LEU A 71 -0.51 7.94 -5.41
C LEU A 71 0.33 7.16 -4.39
N LEU A 72 1.65 7.34 -4.41
CA LEU A 72 2.56 6.66 -3.50
C LEU A 72 2.28 7.04 -2.03
N LEU A 73 2.07 8.32 -1.74
CA LEU A 73 1.76 8.78 -0.38
C LEU A 73 0.44 8.23 0.14
N CYS A 74 -0.63 8.26 -0.67
CA CYS A 74 -1.90 7.68 -0.27
C CYS A 74 -1.81 6.15 -0.09
N LEU A 75 -1.04 5.46 -0.94
CA LEU A 75 -0.82 4.02 -0.83
C LEU A 75 -0.09 3.68 0.47
N THR A 76 1.02 4.34 0.78
CA THR A 76 1.82 4.03 1.97
C THR A 76 1.06 4.32 3.27
N LEU A 77 0.42 5.49 3.38
CA LEU A 77 -0.39 5.83 4.56
C LEU A 77 -1.57 4.88 4.73
N GLY A 78 -2.27 4.54 3.63
CA GLY A 78 -3.35 3.57 3.66
C GLY A 78 -2.86 2.20 4.14
N LEU A 79 -1.74 1.72 3.60
CA LEU A 79 -1.12 0.46 4.00
C LEU A 79 -0.73 0.45 5.48
N TRP A 80 -0.11 1.53 5.98
CA TRP A 80 0.27 1.65 7.38
C TRP A 80 -0.94 1.55 8.30
N LEU A 81 -2.00 2.30 8.02
CA LEU A 81 -3.22 2.27 8.83
C LEU A 81 -3.91 0.90 8.79
N THR A 82 -4.03 0.28 7.61
CA THR A 82 -4.68 -1.03 7.50
C THR A 82 -3.86 -2.13 8.16
N THR A 83 -2.54 -2.15 7.97
CA THR A 83 -1.68 -3.20 8.54
C THR A 83 -1.49 -3.02 10.04
N ALA A 84 -1.45 -1.78 10.55
CA ALA A 84 -1.43 -1.52 12.00
C ALA A 84 -2.72 -2.02 12.66
N TRP A 85 -3.88 -1.75 12.05
CA TRP A 85 -5.14 -2.27 12.56
C TRP A 85 -5.18 -3.81 12.54
N VAL A 86 -4.79 -4.44 11.43
CA VAL A 86 -4.71 -5.92 11.32
C VAL A 86 -3.77 -6.50 12.39
N LEU A 87 -2.61 -5.89 12.59
CA LEU A 87 -1.65 -6.34 13.60
C LEU A 87 -2.19 -6.17 15.02
N SER A 88 -2.90 -5.08 15.30
CA SER A 88 -3.53 -4.85 16.62
C SER A 88 -4.61 -5.87 16.93
N VAL A 89 -5.30 -6.39 15.91
CA VAL A 89 -6.28 -7.48 16.07
C VAL A 89 -5.55 -8.81 16.30
N ALA A 90 -4.46 -9.08 15.58
CA ALA A 90 -3.69 -10.31 15.72
C ALA A 90 -2.98 -10.45 17.09
N GLU A 91 -2.46 -9.36 17.64
CA GLU A 91 -1.72 -9.36 18.92
C GLU A 91 -2.62 -9.11 20.14
N ARG A 92 -3.94 -8.93 19.96
CA ARG A 92 -4.86 -8.53 21.02
C ARG A 92 -5.03 -9.56 22.15
N GLN A 93 -4.72 -10.83 21.87
CA GLN A 93 -4.80 -11.93 22.84
C GLN A 93 -3.44 -12.25 23.50
N ALA A 94 -2.36 -11.55 23.12
CA ALA A 94 -1.07 -11.76 23.74
C ALA A 94 -1.04 -11.18 25.16
N VAL A 95 -0.45 -11.92 26.10
CA VAL A 95 -0.36 -11.55 27.54
C VAL A 95 0.52 -10.31 27.76
N ASN A 96 1.42 -10.02 26.82
CA ASN A 96 2.27 -8.83 26.85
C ASN A 96 1.63 -7.72 26.01
N ALA A 97 1.56 -6.51 26.56
CA ALA A 97 0.72 -5.39 26.15
C ALA A 97 0.97 -4.76 24.76
N THR A 98 1.56 -5.46 23.80
CA THR A 98 1.88 -4.96 22.43
C THR A 98 0.67 -4.91 21.48
N GLY A 99 -0.53 -5.24 21.98
CA GLY A 99 -1.77 -5.28 21.19
C GLY A 99 -2.49 -3.94 21.00
N HIS A 100 -1.97 -2.83 21.56
CA HIS A 100 -2.59 -1.51 21.39
C HIS A 100 -2.28 -0.89 20.02
N LEU A 101 -3.21 -0.04 19.54
CA LEU A 101 -3.05 0.64 18.24
C LEU A 101 -1.84 1.59 18.24
N SER A 102 -1.47 2.18 19.38
CA SER A 102 -0.28 3.02 19.52
C SER A 102 1.00 2.28 19.13
N ASP A 103 1.14 1.05 19.62
CA ASP A 103 2.36 0.26 19.51
C ASP A 103 2.49 -0.31 18.11
N THR A 104 1.36 -0.74 17.53
CA THR A 104 1.30 -1.23 16.14
C THR A 104 1.47 -0.12 15.11
N LEU A 105 0.96 1.10 15.37
CA LEU A 105 1.22 2.27 14.53
C LEU A 105 2.68 2.72 14.56
N TRP A 106 3.42 2.43 15.64
CA TRP A 106 4.86 2.64 15.72
C TRP A 106 5.63 1.53 15.01
N LEU A 107 5.28 0.26 15.28
CA LEU A 107 5.97 -0.91 14.76
C LEU A 107 5.87 -1.05 13.22
N ILE A 108 4.71 -0.75 12.64
CA ILE A 108 4.47 -0.96 11.20
C ILE A 108 5.35 -0.08 10.32
N PRO A 109 5.43 1.25 10.49
CA PRO A 109 6.34 2.10 9.73
C PRO A 109 7.81 1.69 9.87
N ILE A 110 8.26 1.35 11.08
CA ILE A 110 9.63 0.90 11.36
C ILE A 110 9.95 -0.40 10.61
N THR A 111 9.00 -1.33 10.59
CA THR A 111 9.13 -2.60 9.86
C THR A 111 9.10 -2.38 8.35
N PHE A 112 8.18 -1.53 7.88
CA PHE A 112 8.02 -1.18 6.46
C PHE A 112 9.26 -0.48 5.88
N LEU A 113 9.89 0.38 6.68
CA LEU A 113 11.14 1.06 6.33
C LEU A 113 12.38 0.21 6.61
N THR A 114 12.22 -1.04 7.05
CA THR A 114 13.30 -1.99 7.33
C THR A 114 14.29 -1.49 8.40
N ILE A 115 13.83 -0.67 9.36
CA ILE A 115 14.65 -0.15 10.46
C ILE A 115 14.78 -1.19 11.58
N GLY A 116 13.64 -1.67 12.12
CA GLY A 116 13.59 -2.74 13.11
C GLY A 116 14.33 -2.50 14.42
N TYR A 117 13.94 -1.48 15.21
CA TYR A 117 14.59 -1.18 16.50
C TYR A 117 14.52 -2.33 17.52
N GLY A 118 13.45 -3.13 17.49
CA GLY A 118 13.27 -4.29 18.38
C GLY A 118 12.76 -3.96 19.79
N ASP A 119 12.32 -2.72 20.01
CA ASP A 119 11.64 -2.25 21.22
C ASP A 119 10.23 -2.85 21.37
N VAL A 120 9.51 -2.97 20.25
CA VAL A 120 8.22 -3.66 20.15
C VAL A 120 8.33 -4.77 19.11
N VAL A 121 7.92 -5.99 19.46
CA VAL A 121 8.03 -7.18 18.58
C VAL A 121 6.74 -8.00 18.67
N PRO A 122 6.19 -8.51 17.56
CA PRO A 122 5.00 -9.36 17.60
C PRO A 122 5.29 -10.68 18.32
N GLY A 123 4.46 -11.02 19.31
CA GLY A 123 4.58 -12.26 20.06
C GLY A 123 3.89 -13.44 19.36
N THR A 124 2.79 -13.18 18.64
CA THR A 124 1.97 -14.22 18.01
C THR A 124 2.49 -14.65 16.65
N MET A 125 2.16 -15.88 16.23
CA MET A 125 2.49 -16.38 14.89
C MET A 125 1.84 -15.53 13.79
N TRP A 126 0.59 -15.09 13.99
CA TRP A 126 -0.14 -14.25 13.05
C TRP A 126 0.49 -12.86 12.92
N GLY A 127 0.89 -12.23 14.02
CA GLY A 127 1.58 -10.94 13.99
C GLY A 127 2.92 -11.01 13.25
N LYS A 128 3.68 -12.11 13.41
CA LYS A 128 4.93 -12.34 12.65
C LYS A 128 4.68 -12.43 11.14
N ILE A 129 3.62 -13.12 10.71
CA ILE A 129 3.24 -13.20 9.29
C ILE A 129 2.91 -11.80 8.75
N VAL A 130 2.13 -11.01 9.51
CA VAL A 130 1.77 -9.63 9.12
C VAL A 130 3.02 -8.75 8.99
N CYS A 131 3.97 -8.83 9.94
CA CYS A 131 5.22 -8.08 9.87
C CYS A 131 6.09 -8.50 8.67
N LEU A 132 6.15 -9.80 8.37
CA LEU A 132 6.87 -10.30 7.19
C LEU A 132 6.27 -9.75 5.88
N CYS A 133 4.95 -9.82 5.73
CA CYS A 133 4.25 -9.25 4.58
C CYS A 133 4.49 -7.73 4.48
N THR A 134 4.46 -7.02 5.61
CA THR A 134 4.71 -5.58 5.67
C THR A 134 6.12 -5.22 5.20
N GLY A 135 7.14 -5.99 5.60
CA GLY A 135 8.52 -5.81 5.14
C GLY A 135 8.68 -6.01 3.64
N VAL A 136 8.09 -7.09 3.08
CA VAL A 136 8.10 -7.34 1.62
C VAL A 136 7.43 -6.18 0.86
N MET A 137 6.28 -5.72 1.33
CA MET A 137 5.56 -4.58 0.73
C MET A 137 6.37 -3.28 0.82
N GLY A 138 7.09 -3.07 1.92
CA GLY A 138 8.03 -1.97 2.10
C GLY A 138 9.11 -1.94 1.02
N VAL A 139 9.80 -3.07 0.82
CA VAL A 139 10.83 -3.24 -0.21
C VAL A 139 10.28 -3.01 -1.62
N CYS A 140 9.08 -3.51 -1.92
CA CYS A 140 8.45 -3.24 -3.22
C CYS A 140 8.13 -1.75 -3.41
N CYS A 141 7.67 -1.06 -2.36
CA CYS A 141 7.35 0.37 -2.42
C CYS A 141 8.61 1.25 -2.54
N THR A 142 9.70 0.90 -1.86
CA THR A 142 10.97 1.63 -2.00
C THR A 142 11.56 1.47 -3.39
N ALA A 143 11.53 0.27 -3.98
CA ALA A 143 11.95 0.05 -5.37
C ALA A 143 11.13 0.90 -6.36
N LEU A 144 9.82 0.99 -6.15
CA LEU A 144 8.94 1.81 -6.96
C LEU A 144 9.23 3.31 -6.80
N LEU A 145 9.50 3.76 -5.57
CA LEU A 145 9.88 5.14 -5.27
C LEU A 145 11.18 5.53 -6.00
N VAL A 146 12.21 4.67 -5.96
CA VAL A 146 13.48 4.89 -6.67
C VAL A 146 13.24 5.05 -8.17
N ALA A 147 12.41 4.20 -8.78
CA ALA A 147 12.08 4.29 -10.20
C ALA A 147 11.34 5.58 -10.56
N VAL A 148 10.51 6.11 -9.65
CA VAL A 148 9.81 7.39 -9.83
C VAL A 148 10.78 8.57 -9.71
N VAL A 149 11.63 8.57 -8.67
CA VAL A 149 12.61 9.63 -8.44
C VAL A 149 13.60 9.71 -9.59
N ALA A 150 14.13 8.58 -10.06
CA ALA A 150 15.04 8.53 -11.21
C ALA A 150 14.46 9.22 -12.45
N ARG A 151 13.21 8.91 -12.82
CA ARG A 151 12.53 9.54 -13.97
C ARG A 151 12.28 11.03 -13.80
N LYS A 152 12.13 11.51 -12.56
CA LYS A 152 11.90 12.93 -12.27
C LYS A 152 13.18 13.76 -12.26
N LEU A 153 14.33 13.11 -12.10
CA LEU A 153 15.65 13.76 -12.16
C LEU A 153 16.24 13.76 -13.58
N GLU A 154 15.70 12.97 -14.51
CA GLU A 154 16.12 12.99 -15.90
C GLU A 154 15.74 14.31 -16.59
N PHE A 155 16.74 14.98 -17.18
CA PHE A 155 16.51 16.18 -17.98
C PHE A 155 15.59 15.90 -19.16
N ASN A 156 14.67 16.81 -19.41
CA ASN A 156 13.90 16.78 -20.65
C ASN A 156 14.82 17.11 -21.84
N LYS A 157 14.43 16.70 -23.06
CA LYS A 157 15.18 16.92 -24.30
C LYS A 157 15.55 18.40 -24.50
N ALA A 158 14.66 19.32 -24.13
CA ALA A 158 14.90 20.76 -24.22
C ALA A 158 15.94 21.24 -23.19
N GLU A 159 15.83 20.82 -21.93
CA GLU A 159 16.79 21.17 -20.86
C GLU A 159 18.18 20.62 -21.17
N LYS A 160 18.25 19.40 -21.69
CA LYS A 160 19.52 18.79 -22.12
C LYS A 160 20.17 19.57 -23.26
N HIS A 161 19.38 20.11 -24.20
CA HIS A 161 19.91 20.95 -25.26
C HIS A 161 20.49 22.26 -24.71
N VAL A 162 19.81 22.91 -23.76
CA VAL A 162 20.32 24.14 -23.13
C VAL A 162 21.59 23.85 -22.34
N HIS A 163 21.61 22.77 -21.54
CA HIS A 163 22.78 22.34 -20.79
C HIS A 163 23.99 22.10 -21.71
N ASN A 164 23.79 21.38 -22.83
CA ASN A 164 24.85 21.13 -23.81
C ASN A 164 25.33 22.38 -24.56
N PHE A 165 24.57 23.48 -24.52
CA PHE A 165 24.96 24.74 -25.15
C PHE A 165 25.70 25.66 -24.17
N MET A 166 25.43 25.54 -22.87
CA MET A 166 26.06 26.37 -21.83
C MET A 166 27.43 25.86 -21.36
N MET A 167 27.72 24.57 -21.55
CA MET A 167 29.00 23.91 -21.22
C MET A 167 29.81 23.67 -22.49
#